data_AF-I1CUW7-F1
#
_entry.id   AF-I1CUW7-F1
#
_cell.length_a   1.000
_cell.length_b   1.000
_cell.length_c   1.000
_cell.angle_alpha   90.00
_cell.angle_beta   90.00
_cell.angle_gamma   90.00
#
_symmetry.space_group_name_H-M   'P 1'
#
loop_
_entity.id
_entity.type
_entity.pdbx_description
1 polymer ?
#
loop_
_entity_poly.entity_id
_entity_poly.type
_entity_poly.pdbx_seq_one_letter_code
_entity_poly.pdbx_strand_id
1 'polypeptide(L)'
;MSEGSDFDSLVESCSKENNGISSCLPTPTDIWINGTNHYFIWKYNNPFYVTSSYLDLYLYYIINYAYVNVKTFNNLTTSTGGINVTVDDSWFLDSSTTRQNLTMYGFYLPSTANVTVELSDPNSQYPRPFNFTVTRKVV
;
A
#
# COMPACT_ATOMS: atom_id res chain seq x y z
N MET A 1 -2.27 24.34 -11.09
CA MET A 1 -1.06 23.81 -10.43
C MET A 1 -1.08 22.31 -10.67
N SER A 2 0.02 21.78 -11.19
CA SER A 2 0.13 20.49 -11.88
C SER A 2 0.21 19.31 -10.92
N GLU A 3 -0.91 18.61 -10.72
CA GLU A 3 -0.93 17.36 -9.94
C GLU A 3 0.02 16.29 -10.52
N GLY A 4 0.29 16.31 -11.83
CA GLY A 4 1.22 15.38 -12.48
C GLY A 4 2.70 15.59 -12.17
N SER A 5 3.15 16.81 -11.88
CA SER A 5 4.58 17.07 -11.57
C SER A 5 4.97 16.62 -10.17
N ASP A 6 4.02 16.57 -9.25
CA ASP A 6 4.26 16.15 -7.87
C ASP A 6 4.37 14.63 -7.78
N PHE A 7 3.50 13.89 -8.48
CA PHE A 7 3.54 12.43 -8.58
C PHE A 7 4.89 11.92 -9.13
N ASP A 8 5.34 12.45 -10.27
CA ASP A 8 6.60 12.01 -10.89
C ASP A 8 7.81 12.29 -9.99
N SER A 9 7.80 13.43 -9.28
CA SER A 9 8.86 13.77 -8.32
C SER A 9 8.90 12.81 -7.13
N LEU A 10 7.74 12.42 -6.61
CA LEU A 10 7.64 11.43 -5.52
C LEU A 10 8.13 10.05 -5.97
N VAL A 11 7.76 9.60 -7.17
CA VAL A 11 8.23 8.34 -7.75
C VAL A 11 9.75 8.37 -7.95
N GLU A 12 10.29 9.46 -8.50
CA GLU A 12 11.73 9.59 -8.71
C GLU A 12 12.50 9.58 -7.39
N SER A 13 12.01 10.32 -6.39
CA SER A 13 12.59 10.32 -5.04
C SER A 13 12.59 8.91 -4.45
N CYS A 14 11.46 8.21 -4.53
CA CYS A 14 11.32 6.86 -4.01
C CYS A 14 12.26 5.84 -4.67
N SER A 15 12.54 6.02 -5.97
CA SER A 15 13.45 5.14 -6.71
C SER A 15 14.90 5.15 -6.17
N LYS A 16 15.28 6.23 -5.46
CA LYS A 16 16.62 6.47 -4.88
C LYS A 16 16.74 5.97 -3.45
N GLU A 17 15.65 5.55 -2.82
CA GLU A 17 15.64 4.96 -1.48
C GLU A 17 16.45 3.65 -1.41
N ASN A 18 16.72 3.18 -0.20
CA ASN A 18 17.42 1.91 -0.01
C ASN A 18 16.57 0.70 -0.47
N ASN A 19 17.22 -0.41 -0.83
CA ASN A 19 16.54 -1.60 -1.36
C ASN A 19 15.68 -2.36 -0.32
N GLY A 20 15.81 -2.03 0.96
CA GLY A 20 14.93 -2.54 2.01
C GLY A 20 13.56 -1.87 2.04
N ILE A 21 13.37 -0.75 1.34
CA ILE A 21 12.09 -0.04 1.23
C ILE A 21 11.25 -0.63 0.09
N SER A 22 10.06 -1.12 0.43
CA SER A 22 9.02 -1.45 -0.55
C SER A 22 8.26 -0.22 -1.02
N SER A 23 7.82 0.61 -0.07
CA SER A 23 6.94 1.75 -0.28
C SER A 23 7.48 3.01 0.38
N CYS A 24 7.43 4.13 -0.31
CA CYS A 24 7.76 5.44 0.23
C CYS A 24 6.52 6.20 0.70
N LEU A 25 5.36 5.93 0.08
CA LEU A 25 4.07 6.40 0.57
C LEU A 25 3.05 5.25 0.59
N PRO A 26 2.18 5.21 1.60
CA PRO A 26 2.19 6.04 2.81
C PRO A 26 3.30 5.66 3.81
N THR A 27 3.54 6.56 4.75
CA THR A 27 4.37 6.40 5.94
C THR A 27 3.53 6.07 7.17
N PRO A 28 4.13 5.54 8.26
CA PRO A 28 3.43 5.26 9.52
C PRO A 28 2.73 6.46 10.17
N THR A 29 3.17 7.68 9.86
CA THR A 29 2.58 8.92 10.38
C THR A 29 1.42 9.45 9.54
N ASP A 30 1.20 8.89 8.34
CA ASP A 30 0.13 9.34 7.46
C ASP A 30 -1.24 8.87 7.96
N ILE A 31 -2.20 9.80 7.88
CA ILE A 31 -3.60 9.57 8.22
C ILE A 31 -4.45 9.92 6.99
N TRP A 32 -5.00 8.90 6.35
CA TRP A 32 -5.81 9.05 5.16
C TRP A 32 -7.30 9.07 5.53
N ILE A 33 -8.02 10.09 5.09
CA ILE A 33 -9.41 10.32 5.47
C ILE A 33 -10.35 9.78 4.38
N ASN A 34 -11.46 9.16 4.77
CA ASN A 34 -12.49 8.74 3.81
C ASN A 34 -12.92 9.90 2.90
N GLY A 35 -12.99 9.65 1.59
CA GLY A 35 -13.30 10.63 0.54
C GLY A 35 -12.11 11.48 0.07
N THR A 36 -10.89 11.25 0.56
CA THR A 36 -9.70 12.00 0.13
C THR A 36 -8.81 11.18 -0.81
N ASN A 37 -8.13 11.88 -1.72
CA ASN A 37 -7.19 11.28 -2.68
C ASN A 37 -5.79 11.20 -2.09
N HIS A 38 -5.11 10.08 -2.32
CA HIS A 38 -3.75 9.81 -1.86
C HIS A 38 -2.96 9.04 -2.88
N TYR A 39 -1.64 9.06 -2.73
CA TYR A 39 -0.75 8.27 -3.54
C TYR A 39 -0.19 7.08 -2.76
N PHE A 40 -0.28 5.91 -3.36
CA PHE A 40 0.65 4.84 -3.08
C PHE A 40 1.86 5.04 -3.98
N ILE A 41 3.06 5.10 -3.39
CA ILE A 41 4.32 5.24 -4.13
C ILE A 41 5.26 4.12 -3.67
N TRP A 42 5.63 3.24 -4.59
CA TRP A 42 6.54 2.13 -4.33
C TRP A 42 7.86 2.28 -5.08
N LYS A 43 8.88 1.63 -4.54
CA LYS A 43 10.19 1.59 -5.17
C LYS A 43 10.16 0.65 -6.38
N TYR A 44 9.83 1.19 -7.56
CA TYR A 44 9.68 0.37 -8.78
C TYR A 44 10.93 -0.42 -9.17
N ASN A 45 12.10 0.10 -8.86
CA ASN A 45 13.41 -0.51 -9.09
C ASN A 45 13.91 -1.29 -7.87
N ASN A 46 13.03 -1.73 -6.97
CA ASN A 46 13.40 -2.61 -5.88
C ASN A 46 13.85 -3.98 -6.46
N PRO A 47 15.05 -4.49 -6.10
CA PRO A 47 15.56 -5.76 -6.61
C PRO A 47 14.62 -6.97 -6.44
N PHE A 48 13.77 -6.96 -5.40
CA PHE A 48 12.82 -8.04 -5.14
C PHE A 48 11.61 -8.02 -6.10
N TYR A 49 11.37 -6.91 -6.80
CA TYR A 49 10.23 -6.70 -7.69
C TYR A 49 10.63 -6.53 -9.16
N VAL A 50 11.87 -6.12 -9.43
CA VAL A 50 12.32 -5.66 -10.75
C VAL A 50 12.21 -6.71 -11.87
N THR A 51 12.18 -7.99 -11.51
CA THR A 51 12.00 -9.11 -12.46
C THR A 51 10.54 -9.36 -12.82
N SER A 52 9.59 -8.74 -12.11
CA SER A 52 8.15 -8.88 -12.32
C SER A 52 7.62 -7.69 -13.12
N SER A 53 6.72 -7.95 -14.08
CA SER A 53 6.05 -6.88 -14.83
C SER A 53 4.92 -6.22 -14.05
N TYR A 54 4.33 -6.95 -13.11
CA TYR A 54 3.17 -6.53 -12.32
C TYR A 54 3.35 -6.85 -10.84
N LEU A 55 2.83 -5.97 -10.00
CA LEU A 55 2.67 -6.15 -8.56
C LEU A 55 1.18 -6.14 -8.21
N ASP A 56 0.86 -6.78 -7.11
CA ASP A 56 -0.38 -6.57 -6.40
C ASP A 56 -0.07 -5.90 -5.05
N LEU A 57 -0.93 -4.96 -4.65
CA LEU A 57 -0.91 -4.35 -3.32
C LEU A 57 -2.08 -4.89 -2.52
N TYR A 58 -1.76 -5.56 -1.42
CA TYR A 58 -2.73 -6.05 -0.46
C TYR A 58 -2.76 -5.13 0.75
N LEU A 59 -3.94 -4.64 1.12
CA LEU A 59 -4.16 -3.90 2.36
C LEU A 59 -4.83 -4.80 3.39
N TYR A 60 -4.22 -4.87 4.57
CA TYR A 60 -4.68 -5.68 5.68
C TYR A 60 -4.99 -4.84 6.91
N TYR A 61 -5.89 -5.36 7.74
CA TYR A 61 -6.05 -4.94 9.12
C TYR A 61 -5.83 -6.15 10.03
N ILE A 62 -5.25 -5.94 11.22
CA ILE A 62 -4.95 -7.02 12.15
C ILE A 62 -6.08 -7.12 13.19
N ILE A 63 -6.77 -8.26 13.23
CA ILE A 63 -7.78 -8.58 14.25
C ILE A 63 -7.33 -9.85 14.96
N ASN A 64 -7.22 -9.83 16.29
CA ASN A 64 -6.83 -11.01 17.09
C ASN A 64 -5.54 -11.68 16.56
N TYR A 65 -4.53 -10.87 16.22
CA TYR A 65 -3.24 -11.32 15.66
C TYR A 65 -3.32 -11.99 14.27
N ALA A 66 -4.45 -11.91 13.58
CA ALA A 66 -4.62 -12.41 12.22
C ALA A 66 -4.77 -11.26 11.22
N TYR A 67 -4.09 -11.38 10.07
CA TYR A 67 -4.26 -10.47 8.95
C TYR A 67 -5.60 -10.71 8.26
N VAL A 68 -6.45 -9.69 8.22
CA VAL A 68 -7.72 -9.67 7.49
C VAL A 68 -7.54 -8.79 6.27
N ASN A 69 -7.71 -9.34 5.07
CA ASN A 69 -7.63 -8.57 3.83
C ASN A 69 -8.81 -7.60 3.76
N VAL A 70 -8.52 -6.33 3.54
CA VAL A 70 -9.52 -5.25 3.45
C VAL A 70 -9.71 -4.82 2.01
N LYS A 71 -8.60 -4.63 1.28
CA LYS A 71 -8.63 -4.18 -0.12
C LYS A 71 -7.41 -4.73 -0.84
N THR A 72 -7.57 -4.97 -2.14
CA THR A 72 -6.49 -5.42 -3.01
C THR A 72 -6.50 -4.61 -4.30
N PHE A 73 -5.32 -4.16 -4.72
CA PHE A 73 -5.09 -3.53 -6.03
C PHE A 73 -4.23 -4.48 -6.85
N ASN A 74 -4.78 -4.97 -7.96
CA ASN A 74 -4.11 -5.98 -8.78
C ASN A 74 -3.47 -5.35 -10.03
N ASN A 75 -2.50 -6.05 -10.60
CA ASN A 75 -1.89 -5.73 -11.89
C ASN A 75 -1.29 -4.31 -11.96
N LEU A 76 -0.68 -3.86 -10.86
CA LEU A 76 0.06 -2.61 -10.80
C LEU A 76 1.34 -2.77 -11.61
N THR A 77 1.46 -2.07 -12.73
CA THR A 77 2.67 -2.11 -13.57
C THR A 77 3.88 -1.68 -12.75
N THR A 78 4.92 -2.50 -12.64
CA THR A 78 6.09 -2.15 -11.82
C THR A 78 6.67 -0.80 -12.21
N SER A 79 6.72 -0.49 -13.51
CA SER A 79 7.33 0.74 -14.06
C SER A 79 6.67 2.07 -13.68
N THR A 80 5.43 2.10 -13.20
CA THR A 80 4.78 3.37 -12.85
C THR A 80 5.25 3.92 -11.50
N GLY A 81 5.70 3.04 -10.59
CA GLY A 81 6.18 3.44 -9.26
C GLY A 81 5.12 4.05 -8.34
N GLY A 82 3.87 4.11 -8.77
CA GLY A 82 2.79 4.63 -7.96
C GLY A 82 1.41 4.51 -8.59
N ILE A 83 0.38 4.75 -7.77
CA ILE A 83 -1.02 4.93 -8.18
C ILE A 83 -1.68 6.02 -7.33
N ASN A 84 -2.66 6.71 -7.91
CA ASN A 84 -3.60 7.58 -7.19
C ASN A 84 -4.83 6.77 -6.78
N VAL A 85 -5.26 6.92 -5.53
CA VAL A 85 -6.43 6.25 -5.00
C VAL A 85 -7.28 7.21 -4.18
N THR A 86 -8.59 7.02 -4.25
CA THR A 86 -9.53 7.67 -3.32
C THR A 86 -9.84 6.68 -2.20
N VAL A 87 -9.69 7.10 -0.95
CA VAL A 87 -10.20 6.31 0.18
C VAL A 87 -11.72 6.34 0.13
N ASP A 88 -12.32 5.17 0.08
CA ASP A 88 -13.77 4.99 0.03
C ASP A 88 -14.24 4.06 1.16
N ASP A 89 -15.55 3.87 1.27
CA ASP A 89 -16.14 3.06 2.33
C ASP A 89 -15.69 1.58 2.30
N SER A 90 -15.13 1.08 1.19
CA SER A 90 -14.61 -0.28 1.07
C SER A 90 -13.26 -0.49 1.78
N TRP A 91 -12.64 0.57 2.31
CA TRP A 91 -11.40 0.50 3.08
C TRP A 91 -11.63 0.21 4.57
N PHE A 92 -12.89 0.04 4.98
CA PHE A 92 -13.28 -0.14 6.37
C PHE A 92 -14.01 -1.48 6.54
N LEU A 93 -13.82 -2.11 7.71
CA LEU A 93 -14.31 -3.47 7.97
C LEU A 93 -15.83 -3.54 8.14
N ASP A 94 -16.42 -2.44 8.60
CA ASP A 94 -17.85 -2.34 8.82
C ASP A 94 -18.41 -1.07 8.20
N SER A 95 -19.18 -1.21 7.12
CA SER A 95 -19.81 -0.08 6.45
C SER A 95 -20.86 0.64 7.32
N SER A 96 -21.39 -0.01 8.36
CA SER A 96 -22.39 0.57 9.26
C SER A 96 -21.78 1.45 10.37
N THR A 97 -20.50 1.21 10.71
CA THR A 97 -19.81 2.01 11.72
C THR A 97 -19.32 3.33 11.12
N THR A 98 -19.88 4.43 11.62
CA THR A 98 -19.67 5.79 11.13
C THR A 98 -18.33 6.42 11.54
N ARG A 99 -17.68 5.86 12.57
CA ARG A 99 -16.35 6.29 13.03
C ARG A 99 -15.44 5.09 13.19
N GLN A 100 -14.42 5.02 12.33
CA GLN A 100 -13.41 3.98 12.37
C GLN A 100 -12.04 4.60 12.21
N ASN A 101 -11.07 4.05 12.96
CA ASN A 101 -9.68 4.40 12.84
C ASN A 101 -8.88 3.11 12.74
N LEU A 102 -8.37 2.78 11.56
CA LEU A 102 -7.73 1.51 11.27
C LEU A 102 -6.27 1.75 10.90
N THR A 103 -5.35 1.09 11.61
CA THR A 103 -3.95 0.98 11.16
C THR A 103 -3.89 -0.12 10.12
N MET A 104 -3.70 0.29 8.87
CA MET A 104 -3.64 -0.59 7.71
C MET A 104 -2.20 -1.01 7.48
N TYR A 105 -2.03 -2.25 7.01
CA TYR A 105 -0.74 -2.82 6.63
C TYR A 105 -0.78 -3.11 5.14
N GLY A 106 0.07 -2.43 4.38
CA GLY A 106 0.18 -2.63 2.93
C GLY A 106 1.34 -3.56 2.61
N PHE A 107 1.10 -4.53 1.73
CA PHE A 107 2.10 -5.50 1.29
C PHE A 107 2.12 -5.60 -0.23
N TYR A 108 3.25 -5.24 -0.83
CA TYR A 108 3.48 -5.42 -2.26
C TYR A 108 4.10 -6.78 -2.53
N LEU A 109 3.55 -7.48 -3.51
CA LEU A 109 4.08 -8.75 -3.98
C LEU A 109 3.97 -8.82 -5.51
N PRO A 110 4.85 -9.56 -6.19
CA PRO A 110 4.62 -9.97 -7.58
C PRO A 110 3.23 -10.61 -7.73
N SER A 111 2.51 -10.29 -8.80
CA SER A 111 1.15 -10.81 -9.02
C SER A 111 1.07 -12.35 -9.15
N THR A 112 2.22 -13.02 -9.31
CA THR A 112 2.33 -14.48 -9.34
C THR A 112 2.66 -15.11 -7.97
N ALA A 113 2.96 -14.31 -6.96
CA ALA A 113 3.36 -14.79 -5.63
C ALA A 113 2.14 -15.19 -4.80
N ASN A 114 2.31 -16.19 -3.93
CA ASN A 114 1.25 -16.61 -3.02
C ASN A 114 1.31 -15.79 -1.73
N VAL A 115 0.39 -14.83 -1.59
CA VAL A 115 0.38 -13.90 -0.46
C VAL A 115 0.25 -14.57 0.92
N THR A 116 -0.49 -15.69 1.02
CA THR A 116 -0.63 -16.42 2.29
C THR A 116 0.69 -17.03 2.73
N VAL A 117 1.46 -17.57 1.78
CA VAL A 117 2.79 -18.12 2.05
C VAL A 117 3.73 -17.00 2.50
N GLU A 118 3.82 -15.92 1.73
CA GLU A 118 4.76 -14.82 1.99
C GLU A 118 4.48 -14.08 3.31
N LEU A 119 3.20 -13.90 3.68
CA LEU A 119 2.84 -13.29 4.97
C LEU A 119 3.22 -14.17 6.17
N SER A 120 3.21 -15.49 6.00
CA SER A 120 3.52 -16.45 7.06
C SER A 120 5.01 -16.78 7.17
N ASP A 121 5.81 -16.46 6.14
CA ASP A 121 7.22 -16.82 6.08
C ASP A 121 8.10 -15.78 6.82
N PRO A 122 8.74 -16.16 7.94
CA PRO A 122 9.71 -15.30 8.62
C PRO A 122 10.95 -15.04 7.77
N ASN A 123 11.22 -15.82 6.73
CA ASN A 123 12.35 -15.68 5.82
C ASN A 123 11.96 -15.13 4.44
N SER A 124 10.74 -14.58 4.28
CA SER A 124 10.31 -13.98 3.02
C SER A 124 11.36 -12.98 2.53
N GLN A 125 11.74 -13.12 1.26
CA GLN A 125 12.68 -12.22 0.59
C GLN A 125 12.05 -10.86 0.29
N TYR A 126 10.71 -10.77 0.28
CA TYR A 126 10.02 -9.52 -0.02
C TYR A 126 10.07 -8.59 1.19
N PRO A 127 10.22 -7.27 0.98
CA PRO A 127 10.17 -6.31 2.06
C PRO A 127 8.89 -6.43 2.88
N ARG A 128 9.01 -6.22 4.19
CA ARG A 128 7.88 -6.35 5.12
C ARG A 128 6.75 -5.36 4.81
N PRO A 129 5.51 -5.65 5.27
CA PRO A 129 4.40 -4.73 5.11
C PRO A 129 4.69 -3.36 5.73
N PHE A 130 4.39 -2.29 4.99
CA PHE A 130 4.38 -0.93 5.53
C PHE A 130 3.06 -0.69 6.26
N ASN A 131 2.97 0.34 7.10
CA ASN A 131 1.74 0.69 7.76
C ASN A 131 1.42 2.18 7.69
N PHE A 132 0.15 2.50 7.86
CA PHE A 132 -0.40 3.85 7.88
C PHE A 132 -1.80 3.80 8.49
N THR A 133 -2.40 4.96 8.75
CA THR A 133 -3.72 5.03 9.36
C THR A 133 -4.78 5.47 8.34
N VAL A 134 -5.93 4.81 8.32
CA VAL A 134 -7.13 5.30 7.63
C VAL A 134 -8.21 5.65 8.65
N THR A 135 -8.88 6.78 8.43
CA THR A 135 -9.93 7.25 9.33
C THR A 135 -11.21 7.56 8.56
N ARG A 136 -12.32 6.98 9.03
CA ARG A 136 -13.67 7.40 8.67
C ARG A 136 -14.15 8.43 9.70
N LYS A 137 -14.28 9.69 9.28
CA LYS A 137 -14.95 10.75 10.07
C LYS A 137 -16.23 11.10 9.35
N VAL A 138 -17.34 11.11 10.08
CA VAL A 138 -18.55 11.81 9.63
C VAL A 138 -18.30 13.30 9.81
N VAL A 139 -18.48 14.06 8.74
CA VAL A 139 -18.66 15.51 8.80
C VAL A 139 -20.08 15.78 9.25
#